data_AF-A0A3N0A7K5-F1
#
_entry.id   AF-A0A3N0A7K5-F1
#
_cell.length_a   1.000
_cell.length_b   1.000
_cell.length_c   1.000
_cell.angle_alpha   90.00
_cell.angle_beta   90.00
_cell.angle_gamma   90.00
#
_symmetry.space_group_name_H-M   'P 1'
#
loop_
_entity.id
_entity.type
_entity.pdbx_description
1 polymer ?
#
loop_
_entity_poly.entity_id
_entity_poly.type
_entity_poly.pdbx_seq_one_letter_code
_entity_poly.pdbx_strand_id
1 'polypeptide(L)' 'GIMQVTSDPYPNPAEDNERFVVVDVKYIKALKRPVTLDEMKKDSRFQDWELIKISRLSVMPVPKRIWDMVLKMGQI' A
#
# COMPACT_ATOMS: atom_id res chain seq x y z
N GLY A 1 -3.59 6.55 -4.22
CA GLY A 1 -3.21 6.52 -5.64
C GLY A 1 -2.27 5.36 -5.87
N ILE A 2 -1.60 5.31 -7.02
CA ILE A 2 -0.57 4.30 -7.36
C ILE A 2 0.79 4.99 -7.44
N MET A 3 1.78 4.35 -6.83
CA MET A 3 3.20 4.70 -6.92
C MET A 3 3.99 3.46 -7.32
N GLN A 4 5.18 3.66 -7.87
CA GLN A 4 6.10 2.61 -8.27
C GLN A 4 7.44 2.80 -7.55
N VAL A 5 8.01 1.71 -7.05
CA VAL A 5 9.37 1.70 -6.50
C VAL A 5 10.38 1.85 -7.64
N THR A 6 11.35 2.75 -7.49
CA THR A 6 12.34 3.09 -8.53
C THR A 6 13.78 2.84 -8.10
N SER A 7 14.02 2.37 -6.88
CA SER A 7 15.34 2.00 -6.36
C SER A 7 15.32 0.63 -5.71
N ASP A 8 16.48 0.00 -5.60
CA ASP A 8 16.72 -1.04 -4.59
C ASP A 8 16.68 -0.41 -3.19
N PRO A 9 16.47 -1.19 -2.11
CA PRO A 9 16.54 -0.69 -0.74
C PRO A 9 17.96 -0.23 -0.39
N TYR A 10 18.07 0.91 0.30
CA TYR A 10 19.34 1.48 0.76
C TYR A 10 19.22 2.07 2.18
N PRO A 11 20.33 2.25 2.93
CA PRO A 11 20.30 2.82 4.27
C PRO A 11 19.64 4.21 4.29
N ASN A 12 18.79 4.46 5.29
CA ASN A 12 18.09 5.74 5.43
C ASN A 12 19.08 6.88 5.72
N PRO A 13 19.24 7.88 4.84
CA PRO A 13 20.18 8.97 5.05
C PRO A 13 19.84 9.88 6.24
N ALA A 14 18.61 9.81 6.75
CA ALA A 14 18.15 10.58 7.91
C ALA A 14 18.35 9.85 9.25
N GLU A 15 18.89 8.63 9.23
CA GLU A 15 19.08 7.79 10.43
C GLU A 15 20.55 7.33 10.52
N ASP A 16 21.12 7.38 11.71
CA ASP A 16 22.48 6.87 11.95
C ASP A 16 22.55 5.33 11.95
N ASN A 17 21.40 4.67 12.11
CA ASN A 17 21.32 3.22 12.21
C ASN A 17 21.01 2.58 10.85
N GLU A 18 22.00 1.89 10.28
CA GLU A 18 21.94 1.22 8.98
C GLU A 18 20.83 0.16 8.84
N ARG A 19 20.24 -0.31 9.95
CA ARG A 19 19.09 -1.23 9.90
C ARG A 19 17.84 -0.58 9.33
N PHE A 20 17.74 0.75 9.38
CA PHE A 20 16.64 1.47 8.74
C PHE A 20 16.97 1.65 7.27
N VAL A 21 16.17 1.01 6.42
CA VAL A 21 16.30 1.11 4.96
C VAL A 21 15.09 1.82 4.37
N VAL A 22 15.33 2.52 3.27
CA VAL A 22 14.32 3.23 2.49
C VAL A 22 14.38 2.82 1.02
N VAL A 23 13.33 3.14 0.29
CA VAL A 23 13.25 3.00 -1.17
C VAL A 23 12.69 4.28 -1.76
N ASP A 24 13.11 4.59 -2.98
CA ASP A 24 12.55 5.70 -3.73
C ASP A 24 11.26 5.25 -4.43
N VAL A 25 10.25 6.11 -4.39
CA VAL A 25 8.98 5.87 -5.08
C VAL A 25 8.63 7.04 -6.00
N LYS A 26 8.07 6.70 -7.15
CA LYS A 26 7.57 7.67 -8.13
C LYS A 26 6.05 7.60 -8.23
N TYR A 27 5.41 8.77 -8.29
CA TYR A 27 3.98 8.88 -8.58
C TYR A 27 3.66 8.34 -9.99
N ILE A 28 2.65 7.48 -10.08
CA ILE A 28 2.12 6.98 -11.36
C ILE A 28 0.80 7.66 -11.70
N LYS A 29 -0.23 7.47 -10.85
CA LYS A 29 -1.55 8.08 -11.05
C LYS A 29 -2.39 8.11 -9.78
N ALA A 30 -3.31 9.06 -9.71
CA ALA A 30 -4.39 9.06 -8.72
C ALA A 30 -5.46 8.01 -9.08
N LEU A 31 -6.18 7.53 -8.06
CA LEU A 31 -7.43 6.81 -8.29
C LEU A 31 -8.50 7.85 -8.69
N LYS A 32 -9.47 7.51 -9.54
CA LYS A 32 -10.57 8.43 -9.85
C LYS A 32 -11.48 8.64 -8.64
N ARG A 33 -11.66 7.58 -7.84
CA ARG A 33 -12.41 7.60 -6.59
C ARG A 33 -11.51 7.13 -5.44
N PRO A 34 -11.44 7.86 -4.31
CA PRO A 34 -10.82 7.34 -3.10
C PRO A 34 -11.52 6.06 -2.65
N VAL A 35 -10.73 5.04 -2.30
CA VAL A 35 -11.24 3.83 -1.65
C VAL A 35 -10.93 3.94 -0.16
N THR A 36 -11.96 4.06 0.66
CA THR A 36 -11.79 4.34 2.10
C THR A 36 -11.57 3.06 2.90
N LEU A 37 -10.89 3.19 4.04
CA LEU A 37 -10.71 2.06 4.97
C LEU A 37 -12.05 1.54 5.50
N ASP A 38 -13.04 2.41 5.70
CA ASP A 38 -14.39 2.03 6.14
C ASP A 38 -15.10 1.13 5.10
N GLU A 39 -15.03 1.49 3.81
CA GLU A 39 -15.54 0.64 2.74
C GLU A 39 -14.85 -0.73 2.70
N MET A 40 -13.52 -0.76 2.85
CA MET A 40 -12.76 -2.02 2.89
C MET A 40 -13.13 -2.87 4.10
N LYS A 41 -13.33 -2.26 5.28
CA LYS A 41 -13.73 -2.95 6.52
C LYS A 41 -15.14 -3.52 6.45
N LYS A 42 -16.04 -2.93 5.68
CA LYS A 42 -17.43 -3.42 5.51
C LYS A 42 -17.54 -4.58 4.51
N ASP A 43 -16.51 -4.81 3.71
CA ASP A 43 -16.49 -5.85 2.70
C ASP A 43 -15.76 -7.10 3.22
N SER A 44 -16.49 -8.21 3.29
CA SER A 44 -15.99 -9.49 3.84
C SER A 44 -14.78 -10.04 3.08
N ARG A 45 -14.58 -9.63 1.82
CA ARG A 45 -13.50 -10.10 0.96
C ARG A 45 -12.12 -9.54 1.34
N PHE A 46 -12.06 -8.47 2.15
CA PHE A 46 -10.80 -7.88 2.62
C PHE A 46 -10.42 -8.30 4.04
N GLN A 47 -11.30 -9.00 4.78
CA GLN A 47 -11.12 -9.23 6.22
C GLN A 47 -9.87 -10.02 6.55
N ASP A 48 -9.41 -10.85 5.61
CA ASP A 48 -8.22 -11.65 5.81
C ASP A 48 -6.91 -10.94 5.50
N TRP A 49 -6.97 -9.77 4.86
CA TRP A 49 -5.80 -9.00 4.47
C TRP A 49 -5.20 -8.23 5.64
N GLU A 50 -3.87 -8.14 5.68
CA GLU A 50 -3.09 -7.56 6.77
C GLU A 50 -3.46 -6.11 7.07
N LEU A 51 -3.87 -5.34 6.06
CA LEU A 51 -4.32 -3.95 6.24
C LEU A 51 -5.50 -3.85 7.23
N ILE A 52 -6.38 -4.84 7.23
CA ILE A 52 -7.57 -4.87 8.08
C ILE A 52 -7.23 -5.45 9.46
N LYS A 53 -6.40 -6.49 9.50
CA LYS A 53 -6.05 -7.23 10.73
C LYS A 53 -5.02 -6.51 11.60
N ILE A 54 -4.05 -5.83 11.00
CA ILE A 54 -2.87 -5.30 11.69
C ILE A 54 -2.81 -3.78 11.50
N SER A 55 -3.52 -3.06 12.37
CA SER A 55 -3.74 -1.61 12.24
C SER A 55 -2.48 -0.73 12.23
N ARG A 56 -1.37 -1.21 12.81
CA ARG A 56 -0.10 -0.47 12.91
C ARG A 56 0.96 -0.92 11.91
N LEU A 57 0.62 -1.80 10.96
CA LEU A 57 1.54 -2.23 9.90
C LEU A 57 1.48 -1.25 8.72
N SER A 58 2.57 -0.54 8.46
CA SER A 58 2.63 0.49 7.42
C SER A 58 2.92 -0.05 6.02
N VAL A 59 3.58 -1.21 5.92
CA VAL A 59 3.97 -1.84 4.65
C VAL A 59 3.59 -3.31 4.70
N MET A 60 2.89 -3.78 3.68
CA MET A 60 2.45 -5.17 3.58
C MET A 60 2.31 -5.58 2.12
N PRO A 61 2.44 -6.88 1.82
CA PRO A 61 2.12 -7.39 0.49
C PRO A 61 0.63 -7.19 0.17
N VAL A 62 0.32 -6.98 -1.11
CA VAL A 62 -1.05 -6.92 -1.60
C VAL A 62 -1.29 -8.11 -2.51
N PRO A 63 -2.16 -9.08 -2.13
CA PRO A 63 -2.52 -10.17 -3.02
C PRO A 63 -3.11 -9.64 -4.33
N LYS A 64 -2.79 -10.27 -5.47
CA LYS A 64 -3.25 -9.81 -6.79
C LYS A 64 -4.77 -9.60 -6.87
N ARG A 65 -5.54 -10.53 -6.28
CA ARG A 65 -7.01 -10.41 -6.15
C ARG A 65 -7.43 -9.13 -5.45
N ILE A 66 -6.79 -8.80 -4.32
CA ILE A 66 -7.09 -7.60 -3.53
C ILE A 66 -6.71 -6.35 -4.32
N TRP A 67 -5.55 -6.35 -4.97
CA TRP A 67 -5.11 -5.27 -5.83
C TRP A 67 -6.15 -4.94 -6.91
N ASP A 68 -6.61 -5.95 -7.66
CA ASP A 68 -7.60 -5.77 -8.73
C ASP A 68 -8.94 -5.26 -8.21
N MET A 69 -9.34 -5.69 -7.01
CA MET A 69 -10.55 -5.19 -6.36
C MET A 69 -10.42 -3.70 -5.99
N VAL A 70 -9.29 -3.28 -5.41
CA VAL A 70 -9.04 -1.88 -5.06
C VAL A 70 -9.02 -1.01 -6.31
N LEU A 71 -8.39 -1.46 -7.41
CA LEU A 71 -8.40 -0.75 -8.68
C LEU A 71 -9.83 -0.55 -9.21
N LYS A 72 -10.65 -1.62 -9.20
CA LYS A 72 -12.05 -1.55 -9.60
C LYS A 72 -12.86 -0.58 -8.74
N MET A 73 -12.71 -0.62 -7.42
CA MET A 73 -13.36 0.33 -6.48
C MET A 73 -12.90 1.77 -6.68
N GLY A 74 -11.63 1.95 -7.07
CA GLY A 74 -11.01 3.22 -7.42
C GLY A 74 -11.30 3.70 -8.85
N GLN A 75 -12.08 2.93 -9.61
CA GLN A 75 -12.55 3.20 -10.98
C GLN A 75 -11.41 3.38 -12.00
N ILE A 76 -10.37 2.54 -11.90
CA ILE A 76 -9.21 2.52 -12.80
C ILE A 76 -8.83 1.12 -13.26
#